data_AF-A0A6N6SC57-F1
#
_entry.id   AF-A0A6N6SC57-F1
#
_cell.length_a   1.000
_cell.length_b   1.000
_cell.length_c   1.000
_cell.angle_alpha   90.00
_cell.angle_beta   90.00
_cell.angle_gamma   90.00
#
_symmetry.space_group_name_H-M   'P 1'
#
loop_
_entity.id
_entity.type
_entity.pdbx_description
1 polymer ?
#
loop_
_entity_poly.entity_id
_entity_poly.type
_entity_poly.pdbx_seq_one_letter_code
_entity_poly.pdbx_strand_id
1 'polypeptide(L)'
;MIALLRLAIVGVVGLSVVYLLLWIYARSVRREELEKEWAADHPDGGDPDAREAYVETGVTDYEPRLRRRLILFVFVLPAVAVAAILFVTNYQ
;
A
#
# COMPACT_ATOMS: atom_id res chain seq x y z
N MET A 1 23.29 -23.29 3.63
CA MET A 1 23.00 -21.92 4.13
C MET A 1 22.77 -20.89 3.02
N ILE A 2 23.56 -20.91 1.93
CA ILE A 2 23.45 -19.92 0.82
C ILE A 2 22.06 -19.93 0.11
N ALA A 3 21.43 -21.10 -0.05
CA ALA A 3 20.14 -21.21 -0.75
C ALA A 3 18.99 -20.47 -0.03
N LEU A 4 18.90 -20.60 1.30
CA LEU A 4 17.89 -19.89 2.11
C LEU A 4 18.13 -18.39 2.10
N LEU A 5 19.38 -17.94 2.19
CA LEU A 5 19.73 -16.53 2.11
C LEU A 5 19.33 -15.93 0.76
N ARG A 6 19.62 -16.62 -0.34
CA ARG A 6 19.24 -16.19 -1.70
C ARG A 6 17.72 -16.07 -1.84
N LEU A 7 16.97 -17.06 -1.35
CA LEU A 7 15.51 -17.04 -1.36
C LEU A 7 14.97 -15.86 -0.54
N ALA A 8 15.51 -15.61 0.66
CA ALA A 8 15.12 -14.50 1.50
C ALA A 8 15.35 -13.14 0.81
N ILE A 9 16.51 -12.96 0.16
CA ILE A 9 16.80 -11.72 -0.58
C ILE A 9 15.81 -11.53 -1.72
N VAL A 10 15.61 -12.54 -2.57
CA VAL A 10 14.66 -12.45 -3.69
C VAL A 10 13.23 -12.21 -3.19
N GLY A 11 12.84 -12.84 -2.09
CA GLY A 11 11.54 -12.63 -1.44
C GLY A 11 11.36 -11.19 -0.97
N VAL A 12 12.32 -10.64 -0.22
CA VAL A 12 12.27 -9.25 0.26
C VAL A 12 12.23 -8.26 -0.91
N VAL A 13 13.02 -8.50 -1.96
CA VAL A 13 13.01 -7.66 -3.16
C VAL A 13 11.63 -7.71 -3.82
N GLY A 14 11.07 -8.90 -4.04
CA GLY A 14 9.75 -9.07 -4.64
C GLY A 14 8.64 -8.39 -3.81
N LEU A 15 8.64 -8.58 -2.50
CA LEU A 15 7.69 -7.93 -1.59
C LEU A 15 7.84 -6.41 -1.59
N SER A 16 9.06 -5.89 -1.70
CA SER A 16 9.30 -4.44 -1.79
C SER A 16 8.72 -3.86 -3.08
N VAL A 17 8.83 -4.58 -4.21
CA VAL A 17 8.20 -4.17 -5.48
C VAL A 17 6.68 -4.17 -5.35
N VAL A 18 6.08 -5.23 -4.80
CA VAL A 18 4.63 -5.31 -4.57
C VAL A 18 4.15 -4.18 -3.66
N TYR A 19 4.89 -3.92 -2.57
CA TYR A 19 4.60 -2.82 -1.65
C TYR A 19 4.58 -1.48 -2.38
N LEU A 20 5.59 -1.21 -3.21
CA LEU A 20 5.69 0.04 -3.97
C LEU A 20 4.53 0.21 -4.95
N LEU A 21 4.18 -0.84 -5.70
CA LEU A 21 3.06 -0.83 -6.64
C LEU A 21 1.73 -0.54 -5.93
N LEU A 22 1.47 -1.20 -4.80
CA LEU A 22 0.26 -0.97 -4.02
C LEU A 22 0.22 0.42 -3.39
N TRP A 23 1.35 0.93 -2.93
CA TRP A 23 1.45 2.28 -2.39
C TRP A 23 1.11 3.34 -3.45
N ILE A 24 1.69 3.24 -4.65
CA ILE A 24 1.40 4.14 -5.77
C ILE A 24 -0.07 4.03 -6.19
N TYR A 25 -0.57 2.80 -6.36
CA TYR A 25 -1.95 2.56 -6.76
C TYR A 25 -2.96 3.17 -5.77
N ALA A 26 -2.77 2.90 -4.47
CA ALA A 26 -3.67 3.42 -3.45
C ALA A 26 -3.65 4.97 -3.37
N ARG A 27 -2.48 5.59 -3.57
CA ARG A 27 -2.37 7.05 -3.66
C ARG A 27 -3.12 7.62 -4.87
N SER A 28 -3.00 6.97 -6.03
CA SER A 28 -3.69 7.37 -7.25
C SER A 28 -5.20 7.29 -7.11
N VAL A 29 -5.71 6.15 -6.62
CA VAL A 29 -7.16 5.94 -6.44
C VAL A 29 -7.73 6.95 -5.45
N ARG A 30 -7.04 7.18 -4.32
CA ARG A 30 -7.53 8.13 -3.31
C ARG A 30 -7.59 9.57 -3.85
N ARG A 31 -6.62 9.96 -4.68
CA ARG A 31 -6.63 11.27 -5.34
C ARG A 31 -7.83 11.41 -6.26
N GLU A 32 -8.09 10.40 -7.08
CA GLU A 32 -9.22 10.39 -8.02
C GLU A 32 -10.58 10.40 -7.31
N GLU A 33 -10.71 9.68 -6.19
CA GLU A 33 -11.92 9.73 -5.34
C GLU A 33 -12.18 11.14 -4.81
N LEU A 34 -11.14 11.81 -4.27
CA LEU A 34 -11.26 13.17 -3.73
C LEU A 34 -11.58 14.20 -4.82
N GLU A 35 -11.01 14.05 -6.01
CA GLU A 35 -11.35 14.90 -7.16
C GLU A 35 -12.81 14.73 -7.57
N LYS A 36 -13.33 13.49 -7.58
CA LYS A 36 -14.75 13.20 -7.87
C LYS A 36 -15.68 13.72 -6.78
N GLU A 37 -15.31 13.56 -5.51
CA GLU A 37 -16.05 14.08 -4.36
C GLU A 37 -16.15 15.61 -4.43
N TRP A 38 -15.03 16.28 -4.67
CA TRP A 38 -15.01 17.72 -4.87
C TRP A 38 -15.90 18.17 -6.04
N ALA A 39 -15.81 17.49 -7.19
CA ALA A 39 -16.61 17.82 -8.37
C ALA A 39 -18.12 17.58 -8.15
N ALA A 40 -18.48 16.61 -7.31
CA ALA A 40 -19.87 16.37 -6.95
C ALA A 40 -20.43 17.48 -6.03
N ASP A 41 -19.60 17.97 -5.10
CA ASP A 41 -19.97 19.05 -4.17
C ASP A 41 -19.93 20.44 -4.82
N HIS A 42 -19.11 20.61 -5.87
CA HIS A 42 -18.92 21.86 -6.60
C HIS A 42 -19.21 21.69 -8.10
N PRO A 43 -20.50 21.60 -8.51
CA PRO A 43 -20.87 21.41 -9.91
C PRO A 43 -20.42 22.55 -10.83
N ASP A 44 -20.18 23.74 -10.28
CA ASP A 44 -19.69 24.91 -11.01
C ASP A 44 -18.14 24.92 -11.16
N GLY A 45 -17.46 23.88 -10.68
CA GLY A 45 -16.00 23.71 -10.73
C GLY A 45 -15.26 24.22 -9.49
N GLY A 46 -15.87 25.12 -8.71
CA GLY A 46 -15.28 25.69 -7.50
C GLY A 46 -13.97 26.46 -7.76
N ASP A 47 -13.26 26.79 -6.68
CA ASP A 47 -11.93 27.40 -6.76
C ASP A 47 -10.87 26.30 -7.04
N PRO A 48 -10.09 26.40 -8.14
CA PRO A 48 -9.02 25.45 -8.46
C PRO A 48 -7.98 25.30 -7.35
N ASP A 49 -7.61 26.38 -6.67
CA ASP A 49 -6.58 26.37 -5.62
C ASP A 49 -7.11 25.66 -4.36
N ALA A 50 -8.37 25.91 -4.01
CA ALA A 50 -9.05 25.23 -2.92
C ALA A 50 -9.22 23.72 -3.19
N ARG A 51 -9.51 23.33 -4.44
CA ARG A 51 -9.59 21.93 -4.84
C ARG A 51 -8.25 21.22 -4.65
N GLU A 52 -7.16 21.83 -5.11
CA GLU A 52 -5.83 21.23 -4.99
C GLU A 52 -5.43 21.06 -3.53
N ALA A 53 -5.68 22.07 -2.69
CA ALA A 53 -5.45 21.99 -1.25
C ALA A 53 -6.29 20.88 -0.58
N TYR A 54 -7.55 20.73 -0.96
CA TYR A 54 -8.44 19.68 -0.45
C TYR A 54 -7.92 18.27 -0.81
N VAL A 55 -7.56 18.07 -2.08
CA VAL A 55 -7.06 16.80 -2.58
C VAL A 55 -5.71 16.45 -1.92
N GLU A 56 -4.78 17.41 -1.83
CA GLU A 56 -3.46 17.19 -1.21
C GLU A 56 -3.58 16.85 0.28
N THR A 57 -4.41 17.59 1.02
CA THR A 57 -4.66 17.34 2.44
C THR A 57 -5.31 15.97 2.63
N GLY A 58 -6.32 15.63 1.84
CA GLY A 58 -7.03 14.35 1.94
C GLY A 58 -6.16 13.13 1.59
N VAL A 59 -5.21 13.29 0.66
CA VAL A 59 -4.21 12.25 0.37
C VAL A 59 -3.24 12.10 1.55
N THR A 60 -2.71 13.20 2.07
CA THR A 60 -1.70 13.20 3.14
C THR A 60 -2.22 12.61 4.45
N ASP A 61 -3.46 12.90 4.82
CA ASP A 61 -4.10 12.33 6.02
C ASP A 61 -4.34 10.82 5.91
N TYR A 62 -4.49 10.29 4.69
CA TYR A 62 -4.70 8.87 4.44
C TYR A 62 -3.41 8.04 4.50
N GLU A 63 -2.27 8.63 4.11
CA GLU A 63 -0.99 7.94 3.96
C GLU A 63 -0.51 7.16 5.20
N PRO A 64 -0.56 7.70 6.43
CA PRO A 64 -0.03 7.00 7.60
C PRO A 64 -0.74 5.66 7.87
N ARG A 65 -2.07 5.63 7.68
CA ARG A 65 -2.90 4.44 7.91
C ARG A 65 -2.69 3.42 6.80
N LEU A 66 -2.62 3.88 5.56
CA LEU A 66 -2.32 3.05 4.39
C LEU A 66 -0.95 2.38 4.53
N ARG A 67 0.10 3.15 4.86
CA ARG A 67 1.46 2.62 5.01
C ARG A 67 1.53 1.52 6.08
N ARG A 68 0.87 1.71 7.23
CA ARG A 68 0.81 0.67 8.28
C ARG A 68 0.12 -0.60 7.80
N ARG A 69 -1.01 -0.49 7.09
CA ARG A 69 -1.72 -1.65 6.52
C ARG A 69 -0.89 -2.36 5.46
N LEU A 70 -0.26 -1.62 4.55
CA LEU A 70 0.59 -2.20 3.51
C LEU A 70 1.80 -2.92 4.10
N ILE A 71 2.46 -2.36 5.12
CA ILE A 71 3.57 -3.06 5.80
C ILE A 71 3.07 -4.36 6.42
N LEU A 72 1.94 -4.34 7.12
CA LEU A 72 1.36 -5.52 7.75
C LEU A 72 1.04 -6.61 6.71
N PHE A 73 0.26 -6.27 5.68
CA PHE A 73 -0.18 -7.26 4.70
C PHE A 73 0.94 -7.72 3.76
N VAL A 74 1.82 -6.83 3.31
CA VAL A 74 2.84 -7.18 2.31
C VAL A 74 4.04 -7.88 2.95
N PHE A 75 4.38 -7.61 4.21
CA PHE A 75 5.55 -8.25 4.84
C PHE A 75 5.16 -9.30 5.88
N VAL A 76 4.19 -9.02 6.75
CA VAL A 76 3.85 -9.92 7.86
C VAL A 76 3.10 -11.14 7.36
N LEU A 77 2.09 -10.96 6.50
CA LEU A 77 1.30 -12.08 5.96
C LEU A 77 2.18 -13.14 5.26
N PRO A 78 3.07 -12.80 4.30
CA PRO A 78 3.93 -13.80 3.67
C PRO A 78 4.98 -14.38 4.63
N ALA A 79 5.50 -13.61 5.59
CA ALA A 79 6.40 -14.16 6.61
C ALA A 79 5.69 -15.22 7.48
N VAL A 80 4.45 -14.95 7.89
CA VAL A 80 3.61 -15.91 8.62
C VAL A 80 3.29 -17.12 7.77
N ALA A 81 3.00 -16.94 6.47
CA ALA A 81 2.76 -18.06 5.54
C ALA A 81 3.99 -18.98 5.43
N VAL A 82 5.19 -18.42 5.27
CA VAL A 82 6.45 -19.20 5.25
C VAL A 82 6.65 -19.93 6.58
N ALA A 83 6.46 -19.26 7.72
CA ALA A 83 6.59 -19.88 9.04
C ALA A 83 5.59 -21.03 9.24
N ALA A 84 4.33 -20.85 8.80
CA ALA A 84 3.30 -21.87 8.86
C ALA A 84 3.65 -23.08 7.98
N ILE A 85 4.14 -22.87 6.76
CA ILE A 85 4.60 -23.95 5.87
C ILE A 85 5.72 -24.74 6.55
N LEU A 86 6.74 -24.05 7.08
CA LEU A 86 7.85 -24.70 7.77
C LEU A 86 7.41 -25.48 9.00
N PHE A 87 6.44 -24.96 9.76
CA PHE A 87 5.89 -25.65 10.92
C PHE A 87 5.19 -26.94 10.50
N VAL A 88 4.28 -26.86 9.51
CA VAL A 88 3.54 -28.02 9.01
C VAL A 88 4.47 -29.08 8.42
N THR A 89 5.49 -28.70 7.63
CA THR A 89 6.38 -29.68 6.99
C THR A 89 7.42 -30.28 7.94
N ASN A 90 7.72 -29.65 9.07
CA ASN A 90 8.77 -30.09 10.01
C ASN A 90 8.19 -30.81 11.24
N TYR A 91 6.96 -30.46 11.66
CA TYR A 91 6.24 -31.14 12.75
C TYR A 91 5.24 -32.21 12.26
N GLN A 92 5.29 -32.57 10.98
CA GLN A 92 4.73 -33.82 10.44
C GLN A 92 5.73 -34.95 10.61
#